data_AF-A0A9P3LI07-F1
#
_entry.id   AF-A0A9P3LI07-F1
#
_cell.length_a   1.000
_cell.length_b   1.000
_cell.length_c   1.000
_cell.angle_alpha   90.00
_cell.angle_beta   90.00
_cell.angle_gamma   90.00
#
_symmetry.space_group_name_H-M   'P 1'
#
loop_
_entity.id
_entity.type
_entity.pdbx_description
1 polymer ?
#
loop_
_entity_poly.entity_id
_entity_poly.type
_entity_poly.pdbx_seq_one_letter_code
_entity_poly.pdbx_strand_id
1 'polypeptide(L)'
;MDSMVAIWQVMADRPDLASQLRLHQLNRFIFFCATLKREIITAQPVNIYKDISLPPEHLSDSFRAFLSESLHMGDDVVTWLWSSLNLLIWNEDHIAELHEDPLELFHKYGLRYGIGTPSSIWPLSLLMFS
;
A
#
# COMPACT_ATOMS: atom_id res chain seq x y z
N MET A 1 20.55 -1.68 -5.33
CA MET A 1 20.08 -3.07 -5.37
C MET A 1 18.83 -3.07 -6.22
N ASP A 2 18.65 -4.02 -7.13
CA ASP A 2 17.44 -4.08 -7.96
C ASP A 2 16.24 -4.37 -7.04
N SER A 3 15.20 -3.53 -7.07
CA SER A 3 13.99 -3.65 -6.25
C SER A 3 13.34 -5.03 -6.41
N MET A 4 13.43 -5.61 -7.60
CA MET A 4 12.94 -6.97 -7.87
C MET A 4 13.73 -8.02 -7.10
N VAL A 5 15.05 -7.87 -6.97
CA VAL A 5 15.88 -8.79 -6.19
C VAL A 5 15.54 -8.70 -4.71
N ALA A 6 15.29 -7.50 -4.19
CA ALA A 6 14.85 -7.28 -2.81
C ALA A 6 13.51 -7.97 -2.53
N ILE A 7 12.54 -7.79 -3.44
CA ILE A 7 11.23 -8.42 -3.35
C ILE A 7 11.34 -9.95 -3.36
N TRP A 8 12.15 -10.51 -4.27
CA TRP A 8 12.37 -11.96 -4.33
C TRP A 8 13.01 -12.53 -3.06
N GLN A 9 13.95 -11.81 -2.45
CA GLN A 9 14.54 -12.21 -1.17
C GLN A 9 13.50 -12.25 -0.06
N VAL A 10 12.65 -11.23 0.03
CA VAL A 10 11.55 -11.20 1.01
C VAL A 10 10.61 -12.38 0.83
N MET A 11 10.25 -12.74 -0.42
CA MET A 11 9.41 -13.91 -0.68
C MET A 11 10.07 -15.23 -0.25
N ALA A 12 11.40 -15.32 -0.27
CA ALA A 12 12.13 -16.52 0.13
C ALA A 12 12.15 -16.74 1.65
N ASP A 13 12.03 -15.67 2.46
CA ASP A 13 12.10 -15.74 3.92
C ASP A 13 10.84 -16.38 4.56
N ARG A 14 9.69 -16.32 3.88
CA ARG A 14 8.42 -16.90 4.34
C ARG A 14 7.71 -17.64 3.20
N PRO A 15 8.18 -18.84 2.82
CA PRO A 15 7.59 -19.59 1.71
C PRO A 15 6.13 -20.00 1.98
N ASP A 16 5.74 -20.17 3.25
CA ASP A 16 4.38 -20.45 3.70
C ASP A 16 3.40 -19.34 3.32
N LEU A 17 3.79 -18.08 3.54
CA LEU A 17 2.98 -16.91 3.20
C LEU A 17 3.11 -16.55 1.72
N ALA A 18 4.32 -16.67 1.15
CA ALA A 18 4.56 -16.42 -0.27
C ALA A 18 3.73 -17.34 -1.17
N SER A 19 3.51 -18.60 -0.77
CA SER A 19 2.66 -19.55 -1.52
C SER A 19 1.19 -19.12 -1.65
N GLN A 20 0.73 -18.22 -0.76
CA GLN A 20 -0.63 -17.68 -0.77
C GLN A 20 -0.75 -16.42 -1.63
N LEU A 21 0.38 -15.86 -2.08
CA LEU A 21 0.45 -14.59 -2.78
C LEU A 21 0.58 -14.79 -4.29
N ARG A 22 -0.30 -14.14 -5.04
CA ARG A 22 -0.18 -14.03 -6.50
C ARG A 22 0.64 -12.79 -6.86
N LEU A 23 1.43 -12.87 -7.93
CA LEU A 23 2.27 -11.77 -8.39
C LEU A 23 1.49 -10.44 -8.59
N HIS A 24 0.26 -10.51 -9.10
CA HIS A 24 -0.56 -9.31 -9.27
C HIS A 24 -1.04 -8.70 -7.94
N GLN A 25 -1.22 -9.50 -6.88
CA GLN A 25 -1.56 -8.99 -5.55
C GLN A 25 -0.37 -8.26 -4.94
N LEU A 26 0.84 -8.81 -5.09
CA LEU A 26 2.08 -8.16 -4.67
C LEU A 26 2.29 -6.83 -5.38
N ASN A 27 2.20 -6.80 -6.70
CA ASN A 27 2.37 -5.56 -7.47
C ASN A 27 1.34 -4.50 -7.04
N ARG A 28 0.07 -4.87 -6.87
CA ARG A 28 -0.97 -3.95 -6.41
C ARG A 28 -0.77 -3.50 -4.96
N PHE A 29 -0.29 -4.38 -4.09
CA PHE A 29 0.06 -4.01 -2.71
C PHE A 29 1.12 -2.93 -2.69
N ILE A 30 2.22 -3.15 -3.41
CA ILE A 30 3.33 -2.21 -3.50
C ILE A 30 2.83 -0.89 -4.11
N PHE A 31 2.06 -0.96 -5.19
CA PHE A 31 1.45 0.21 -5.83
C PHE A 31 0.57 1.03 -4.88
N PHE A 32 -0.39 0.40 -4.20
CA PHE A 32 -1.28 1.10 -3.28
C PHE A 32 -0.52 1.74 -2.13
N CYS A 33 0.42 1.00 -1.52
CA CYS A 33 1.21 1.53 -0.42
C CYS A 33 2.14 2.68 -0.85
N ALA A 34 2.70 2.61 -2.06
CA ALA A 34 3.54 3.68 -2.62
C ALA A 34 2.72 4.94 -2.97
N THR A 35 1.50 4.75 -3.47
CA THR A 35 0.60 5.85 -3.88
C THR A 35 -0.06 6.51 -2.67
N LEU A 36 -0.40 5.72 -1.64
CA LEU A 36 -1.17 6.16 -0.47
C LEU A 36 -0.30 6.43 0.76
N LYS A 37 1.01 6.76 0.58
CA LYS A 37 1.93 7.04 1.71
C LYS A 37 1.36 8.11 2.65
N ARG A 38 0.78 9.18 2.08
CA ARG A 38 0.20 10.28 2.84
C ARG A 38 -1.00 9.83 3.66
N GLU A 39 -1.88 9.05 3.05
CA GLU A 39 -3.08 8.51 3.68
C GLU A 39 -2.70 7.53 4.80
N ILE A 40 -1.69 6.68 4.56
CA ILE A 40 -1.10 5.80 5.57
C ILE A 40 -0.63 6.61 6.78
N ILE A 41 0.11 7.72 6.57
CA ILE A 41 0.55 8.61 7.65
C ILE A 41 -0.65 9.21 8.39
N THR A 42 -1.64 9.74 7.68
CA THR A 42 -2.79 10.40 8.31
C THR A 42 -3.69 9.45 9.09
N ALA A 43 -3.68 8.16 8.73
CA ALA A 43 -4.42 7.12 9.43
C ALA A 43 -3.69 6.62 10.69
N GLN A 44 -2.44 7.06 10.94
CA GLN A 44 -1.73 6.72 12.16
C GLN A 44 -2.26 7.52 13.36
N PRO A 45 -2.30 6.90 14.56
CA PRO A 45 -2.56 7.64 15.79
C PRO A 45 -1.54 8.77 15.98
N VAL A 46 -2.05 10.01 16.14
CA VAL A 46 -1.25 11.26 16.25
C VAL A 46 -0.20 11.21 17.37
N ASN A 47 -0.42 10.37 18.38
CA ASN A 47 0.48 10.19 19.52
C ASN A 47 1.66 9.24 19.26
N ILE A 48 1.63 8.44 18.19
CA ILE A 48 2.59 7.35 17.94
C ILE A 48 3.56 7.70 16.82
N TYR A 49 3.07 8.29 15.73
CA TYR A 49 3.89 8.51 14.54
C TYR A 49 4.42 9.95 14.48
N LYS A 50 5.75 10.10 14.58
CA LYS A 50 6.43 11.39 14.75
C LYS A 50 7.30 11.80 13.55
N ASP A 51 7.65 10.86 12.68
CA ASP A 51 8.58 11.09 11.58
C ASP A 51 7.96 10.67 10.25
N ILE A 52 7.57 11.67 9.46
CA ILE A 52 6.97 11.47 8.13
C ILE A 52 7.96 10.95 7.07
N SER A 53 9.27 11.00 7.35
CA SER A 53 10.32 10.56 6.42
C SER A 53 10.52 9.05 6.43
N LEU A 54 9.96 8.34 7.42
CA LEU A 54 10.09 6.90 7.59
C LEU A 54 8.73 6.21 7.55
N PRO A 55 8.59 5.00 6.99
CA PRO A 55 7.31 4.29 7.04
C PRO A 55 6.91 3.98 8.49
N PRO A 56 5.62 3.96 8.82
CA PRO A 56 5.18 3.47 10.12
C PRO A 56 5.50 1.98 10.27
N GLU A 57 5.82 1.57 11.50
CA GLU A 57 6.13 0.17 11.82
C GLU A 57 4.94 -0.76 11.50
N HIS A 58 3.72 -0.26 11.71
CA HIS A 58 2.48 -0.99 11.46
C HIS A 58 1.49 -0.14 10.65
N LEU A 59 0.71 -0.82 9.81
CA LEU A 59 -0.47 -0.22 9.19
C LEU A 59 -1.58 -0.10 10.23
N SER A 60 -2.37 0.98 10.14
CA SER A 60 -3.61 1.09 10.90
C SER A 60 -4.59 -0.02 10.51
N ASP A 61 -5.51 -0.36 11.41
CA ASP A 61 -6.50 -1.41 11.18
C ASP A 61 -7.34 -1.15 9.93
N SER A 62 -7.69 0.11 9.67
CA SER A 62 -8.42 0.53 8.47
C SER A 62 -7.65 0.26 7.19
N PHE A 63 -6.34 0.56 7.16
CA PHE A 63 -5.50 0.32 5.97
C PHE A 63 -5.25 -1.17 5.75
N ARG A 64 -5.06 -1.92 6.84
CA ARG A 64 -4.90 -3.38 6.76
C ARG A 64 -6.17 -4.02 6.19
N ALA A 65 -7.34 -3.64 6.69
CA ALA A 65 -8.64 -4.12 6.19
C ALA A 65 -8.86 -3.76 4.71
N PHE A 66 -8.55 -2.51 4.31
CA PHE A 66 -8.64 -2.08 2.92
C PHE A 66 -7.76 -2.94 1.98
N LEU A 67 -6.50 -3.17 2.33
CA LEU A 67 -5.59 -3.98 1.51
C LEU A 67 -6.00 -5.45 1.47
N SER A 68 -6.41 -5.99 2.62
CA SER A 68 -6.94 -7.36 2.77
C SER A 68 -8.12 -7.60 1.83
N GLU A 69 -9.14 -6.72 1.88
CA GLU A 69 -10.33 -6.85 1.03
C GLU A 69 -10.07 -6.55 -0.45
N SER A 70 -9.37 -5.45 -0.75
CA SER A 70 -9.15 -5.01 -2.14
C SER A 70 -8.25 -5.95 -2.93
N LEU A 71 -7.35 -6.65 -2.24
CA LEU A 71 -6.39 -7.57 -2.85
C LEU A 71 -6.74 -9.03 -2.59
N HIS A 72 -7.82 -9.34 -1.87
CA HIS A 72 -8.21 -10.70 -1.48
C HIS A 72 -7.06 -11.46 -0.81
N MET A 73 -6.40 -10.83 0.16
CA MET A 73 -5.30 -11.42 0.93
C MET A 73 -5.69 -11.59 2.38
N GLY A 74 -5.09 -12.56 3.09
CA GLY A 74 -5.25 -12.66 4.53
C GLY A 74 -4.52 -11.54 5.27
N ASP A 75 -5.05 -11.11 6.42
CA ASP A 75 -4.46 -10.05 7.25
C ASP A 75 -3.01 -10.36 7.66
N ASP A 76 -2.68 -11.63 7.88
CA ASP A 76 -1.32 -12.09 8.18
C ASP A 76 -0.37 -11.82 7.02
N VAL A 77 -0.82 -12.05 5.78
CA VAL A 77 -0.05 -11.79 4.55
C VAL A 77 0.16 -10.29 4.37
N VAL A 78 -0.88 -9.47 4.59
CA VAL A 78 -0.78 -8.00 4.51
C VAL A 78 0.20 -7.47 5.54
N THR A 79 0.12 -7.95 6.78
CA THR A 79 1.00 -7.54 7.88
C THR A 79 2.45 -7.91 7.59
N TRP A 80 2.68 -9.14 7.14
CA TRP A 80 4.00 -9.60 6.74
C TRP A 80 4.57 -8.77 5.59
N LEU A 81 3.82 -8.59 4.50
CA LEU A 81 4.25 -7.80 3.35
C LEU A 81 4.63 -6.37 3.74
N TRP A 82 3.82 -5.72 4.59
CA TRP A 82 4.16 -4.39 5.10
C TRP A 82 5.47 -4.42 5.88
N SER A 83 5.61 -5.33 6.85
CA SER A 83 6.82 -5.42 7.67
C SER A 83 8.09 -5.65 6.86
N SER A 84 7.99 -6.34 5.73
CA SER A 84 9.15 -6.70 4.90
C SER A 84 9.44 -5.72 3.78
N LEU A 85 8.44 -5.00 3.27
CA LEU A 85 8.58 -4.12 2.11
C LEU A 85 8.40 -2.63 2.42
N ASN A 86 8.01 -2.26 3.63
CA ASN A 86 7.68 -0.86 3.96
C ASN A 86 8.81 0.12 3.59
N LEU A 87 10.07 -0.16 3.92
CA LEU A 87 11.22 0.69 3.63
C LEU A 87 11.49 0.78 2.12
N LEU A 88 11.33 -0.32 1.39
CA LEU A 88 11.47 -0.34 -0.06
C LEU A 88 10.40 0.56 -0.70
N ILE A 89 9.15 0.34 -0.31
CA ILE A 89 7.99 1.12 -0.78
C ILE A 89 8.15 2.60 -0.42
N TRP A 90 8.66 2.91 0.78
CA TRP A 90 8.79 4.29 1.25
C TRP A 90 9.87 5.07 0.50
N ASN A 91 10.99 4.43 0.16
CA ASN A 91 12.15 5.09 -0.42
C ASN A 91 12.14 5.13 -1.96
N GLU A 92 11.35 4.31 -2.63
CA GLU A 92 11.32 4.27 -4.09
C GLU A 92 10.12 5.05 -4.65
N ASP A 93 10.38 6.25 -5.14
CA ASP A 93 9.36 7.11 -5.76
C ASP A 93 8.92 6.59 -7.15
N HIS A 94 9.70 5.71 -7.77
CA HIS A 94 9.47 5.20 -9.13
C HIS A 94 8.52 4.00 -9.20
N ILE A 95 8.16 3.42 -8.06
CA ILE A 95 7.27 2.25 -7.99
C ILE A 95 5.88 2.55 -8.58
N ALA A 96 5.44 3.81 -8.52
CA ALA A 96 4.17 4.26 -9.07
C ALA A 96 4.10 4.23 -10.61
N GLU A 97 5.23 4.09 -11.31
CA GLU A 97 5.28 3.98 -12.77
C GLU A 97 4.96 2.55 -13.27
N LEU A 98 4.83 1.58 -12.35
CA LEU A 98 4.50 0.19 -12.65
C LEU A 98 2.98 -0.06 -12.65
N HIS A 99 2.35 0.09 -13.82
CA HIS A 99 1.08 -0.53 -14.27
C HIS A 99 -0.28 0.18 -14.13
N GLU A 100 -1.18 -0.27 -15.03
CA GLU A 100 -2.46 0.28 -15.50
C GLU A 100 -3.59 0.38 -14.46
N ASP A 101 -4.26 1.53 -14.55
CA ASP A 101 -5.52 2.00 -13.95
C ASP A 101 -5.93 1.48 -12.55
N PRO A 102 -5.40 2.09 -11.48
CA PRO A 102 -5.78 1.83 -10.10
C PRO A 102 -7.08 2.55 -9.66
N LEU A 103 -7.68 3.41 -10.52
CA LEU A 103 -8.83 4.21 -10.11
C LEU A 103 -10.07 3.37 -9.81
N GLU A 104 -10.30 2.29 -10.56
CA GLU A 104 -11.53 1.51 -10.42
C GLU A 104 -11.63 0.81 -9.04
N LEU A 105 -10.52 0.24 -8.56
CA LEU A 105 -10.46 -0.39 -7.24
C LEU A 105 -10.46 0.64 -6.11
N PHE A 106 -9.79 1.77 -6.30
CA PHE A 106 -9.81 2.86 -5.32
C PHE A 106 -11.23 3.44 -5.17
N HIS A 107 -11.94 3.71 -6.26
CA HIS A 107 -13.32 4.16 -6.21
C HIS A 107 -14.25 3.11 -5.56
N LYS A 108 -14.02 1.84 -5.84
CA LYS A 108 -14.88 0.76 -5.33
C LYS A 108 -14.73 0.53 -3.82
N TYR A 109 -13.53 0.69 -3.27
CA TYR A 109 -13.24 0.30 -1.89
C TYR A 109 -12.69 1.42 -1.00
N GLY A 110 -11.91 2.37 -1.55
CA GLY A 110 -11.25 3.43 -0.78
C GLY A 110 -12.22 4.33 -0.02
N LEU A 111 -13.27 4.80 -0.72
CA LEU A 111 -14.30 5.68 -0.14
C LEU A 111 -15.05 5.03 1.04
N ARG A 112 -15.28 3.71 0.98
CA ARG A 112 -15.94 2.96 2.06
C ARG A 112 -15.13 2.98 3.35
N TYR A 113 -13.81 3.07 3.25
CA TYR A 113 -12.87 3.11 4.36
C TYR A 113 -12.39 4.53 4.71
N GLY A 114 -13.00 5.56 4.12
CA GLY A 114 -12.62 6.96 4.36
C GLY A 114 -11.29 7.38 3.71
N ILE A 115 -10.80 6.59 2.76
CA ILE A 115 -9.61 6.91 1.96
C ILE A 115 -10.10 7.69 0.73
N GLY A 116 -9.68 8.95 0.56
CA GLY A 116 -10.14 9.79 -0.56
C GLY A 116 -11.19 10.86 -0.24
N THR A 117 -11.27 11.40 0.98
CA THR A 117 -12.18 12.53 1.33
C THR A 117 -11.91 13.81 0.50
N PRO A 118 -12.76 14.85 0.51
CA PRO A 118 -12.56 16.08 -0.30
C PRO A 118 -11.23 16.84 -0.07
N SER A 119 -10.49 16.50 0.99
CA SER A 119 -9.13 16.98 1.28
C SER A 119 -8.02 16.08 0.70
N SER A 120 -8.38 14.93 0.15
CA SER A 120 -7.50 13.94 -0.48
C SER A 120 -7.32 14.33 -1.94
N ILE A 121 -6.06 14.57 -2.32
CA ILE A 121 -5.66 15.10 -3.62
C ILE A 121 -5.52 13.94 -4.63
N TRP A 122 -6.32 12.88 -4.48
CA TRP A 122 -6.27 11.71 -5.35
C TRP A 122 -7.67 11.20 -5.72
N PRO A 123 -7.96 10.96 -7.01
CA PRO A 123 -7.13 11.27 -8.17
C PRO A 123 -7.27 12.72 -8.64
N LEU A 124 -6.14 13.44 -8.74
CA LEU A 124 -6.06 14.81 -9.29
C LEU A 124 -6.61 14.92 -10.72
N SER A 125 -6.74 13.80 -11.45
CA SER A 125 -7.28 13.78 -12.81
C SER A 125 -8.77 14.13 -12.90
N LEU A 126 -9.50 14.20 -11.79
CA LEU A 126 -10.92 14.56 -11.79
C LEU A 126 -11.19 16.06 -11.59
N LEU A 127 -10.20 16.86 -11.18
CA LEU A 127 -10.38 18.31 -10.97
C LEU A 127 -10.10 19.16 -12.22
N MET A 128 -9.74 18.54 -13.35
CA MET A 128 -9.49 19.26 -14.62
C MET A 128 -10.64 19.15 -15.63
N PHE A 129 -11.76 18.47 -15.30
CA PHE A 129 -12.89 18.29 -16.22
C PHE A 129 -14.26 18.73 -15.66
N SER A 130 -14.29 19.56 -14.63
CA SER A 130 -15.53 20.22 -14.15
C SER A 130 -15.52 21.70 -14.46
#